data_AF-A0A1U7EAZ3-F1
#
_entry.id   AF-A0A1U7EAZ3-F1
#
_cell.length_a   1.000
_cell.length_b   1.000
_cell.length_c   1.000
_cell.angle_alpha   90.00
_cell.angle_beta   90.00
_cell.angle_gamma   90.00
#
_symmetry.space_group_name_H-M   'P 1'
#
loop_
_entity.id
_entity.type
_entity.pdbx_description
1 polymer ?
#
loop_
_entity_poly.entity_id
_entity_poly.type
_entity_poly.pdbx_seq_one_letter_code
_entity_poly.pdbx_strand_id
1 'polypeptide(L)'
;MIPIALLTLIKTSFFNPGELWRAMDLSKRKSIALYLMICFFTAIPYFSSGLFQYDVLASNMASTEAHLPSFTIENDQIVFEPTLEKAIVSQTDFVTLIIDPNQKYDDNLKTRAIEAAPIGIVFGKDAITVYTSNRPIAFNYKDLNGTTDQFIRSFLLQFSQIGWLFIPLLILFSFLAGLIEASFYLLYLTIFANLWTSFMRIRLPFAVNWKMIMTAAVVPMSLLAIMNSFGIQPGAQTLILLIIVIYMYNKGIKSYLKNIT
;
A
#
# COMPACT_ATOMS: atom_id res chain seq x y z
N MET A 1 13.87 -40.00 6.95
CA MET A 1 13.43 -38.90 6.07
C MET A 1 14.44 -37.77 6.16
N ILE A 2 15.09 -37.40 5.06
CA ILE A 2 16.11 -36.34 5.06
C ILE A 2 15.40 -34.98 5.11
N PRO A 3 15.70 -34.10 6.08
CA PRO A 3 15.08 -32.78 6.12
C PRO A 3 15.58 -31.94 4.94
N ILE A 4 14.79 -31.83 3.87
CA ILE A 4 15.12 -30.96 2.74
C ILE A 4 15.15 -29.51 3.25
N ALA A 5 16.29 -28.83 3.10
CA ALA A 5 16.38 -27.40 3.40
C ALA A 5 15.47 -26.63 2.43
N LEU A 6 14.60 -25.77 2.97
CA LEU A 6 13.56 -25.07 2.19
C LEU A 6 14.17 -24.28 1.03
N LEU A 7 15.26 -23.54 1.28
CA LEU A 7 15.98 -22.78 0.26
C LEU A 7 16.54 -23.67 -0.85
N THR A 8 17.07 -24.85 -0.51
CA THR A 8 17.56 -25.82 -1.49
C THR A 8 16.42 -26.34 -2.34
N LEU A 9 15.25 -26.61 -1.75
CA LEU A 9 14.07 -27.03 -2.51
C LEU A 9 13.63 -25.95 -3.49
N ILE A 10 13.55 -24.69 -3.06
CA ILE A 10 13.16 -23.56 -3.91
C ILE A 10 14.14 -23.40 -5.07
N LYS A 11 15.43 -23.33 -4.76
CA LYS A 11 16.49 -23.20 -5.78
C LYS A 11 16.43 -24.35 -6.77
N THR A 12 16.36 -25.59 -6.28
CA THR A 12 16.35 -26.79 -7.13
C THR A 12 15.10 -26.83 -7.98
N SER A 13 13.93 -26.54 -7.42
CA SER A 13 12.66 -26.56 -8.17
C SER A 13 12.59 -25.44 -9.22
N PHE A 14 13.22 -24.30 -8.98
CA PHE A 14 13.26 -23.21 -9.95
C PHE A 14 14.15 -23.54 -11.16
N PHE A 15 15.38 -24.01 -10.92
CA PHE A 15 16.32 -24.35 -11.99
C PHE A 15 16.02 -25.71 -12.65
N ASN A 16 15.47 -26.66 -11.89
CA ASN A 16 15.04 -27.97 -12.37
C ASN A 16 13.56 -28.20 -11.99
N PRO A 17 12.60 -27.66 -12.77
CA PRO A 17 11.17 -27.77 -12.47
C PRO A 17 10.63 -29.20 -12.35
N GLY A 18 11.35 -30.19 -12.88
CA GLY A 18 11.06 -31.60 -12.66
C GLY A 18 11.13 -32.01 -11.19
N GLU A 19 11.91 -31.34 -10.35
CA GLU A 19 12.07 -31.68 -8.92
C GLU A 19 11.00 -31.06 -8.02
N LEU A 20 10.07 -30.29 -8.59
CA LEU A 20 9.01 -29.60 -7.85
C LEU A 20 8.10 -30.56 -7.07
N TRP A 21 7.93 -31.81 -7.52
CA TRP A 21 7.13 -32.81 -6.80
C TRP A 21 7.66 -33.11 -5.40
N ARG A 22 8.95 -32.86 -5.11
CA ARG A 22 9.49 -32.98 -3.74
C ARG A 22 8.81 -32.02 -2.76
N ALA A 23 8.14 -30.97 -3.24
CA ALA A 23 7.35 -30.07 -2.42
C ALA A 23 6.10 -30.73 -1.81
N MET A 24 5.64 -31.87 -2.34
CA MET A 24 4.52 -32.63 -1.79
C MET A 24 4.79 -33.03 -0.32
N ASP A 25 6.04 -33.35 -0.02
CA ASP A 25 6.52 -33.80 1.30
C ASP A 25 6.90 -32.66 2.26
N LEU A 26 6.63 -31.40 1.88
CA LEU A 26 6.86 -30.27 2.79
C LEU A 26 6.04 -30.45 4.07
N SER A 27 6.71 -30.35 5.21
CA SER A 27 6.03 -30.34 6.51
C SER A 27 5.18 -29.07 6.66
N LYS A 28 4.15 -29.12 7.52
CA LYS A 28 3.26 -27.98 7.78
C LYS A 28 4.04 -26.72 8.16
N ARG A 29 5.04 -26.85 9.04
CA ARG A 29 5.90 -25.74 9.47
C ARG A 29 6.67 -25.11 8.31
N LYS A 30 7.26 -25.91 7.43
CA LYS A 30 7.99 -25.41 6.25
C LYS A 30 7.06 -24.79 5.21
N SER A 31 5.85 -25.33 5.08
CA SER A 31 4.80 -24.77 4.20
C SER A 31 4.34 -23.39 4.69
N ILE A 32 4.13 -23.23 6.00
CA ILE A 32 3.81 -21.94 6.62
C ILE A 32 4.97 -20.95 6.45
N ALA A 33 6.22 -21.37 6.70
CA ALA A 33 7.39 -20.52 6.52
C ALA A 33 7.52 -20.04 5.07
N LEU A 34 7.29 -20.93 4.09
CA LEU A 34 7.29 -20.59 2.68
C LEU A 34 6.20 -19.57 2.34
N TYR A 35 4.98 -19.78 2.84
CA TYR A 35 3.88 -18.84 2.66
C TYR A 35 4.21 -17.46 3.23
N LEU A 36 4.68 -17.38 4.49
CA LEU A 36 5.05 -16.12 5.12
C LEU A 36 6.19 -15.42 4.37
N MET A 37 7.13 -16.18 3.81
CA MET A 37 8.20 -15.62 2.98
C MET A 37 7.65 -14.98 1.70
N ILE A 38 6.69 -15.63 1.03
CA ILE A 38 6.01 -15.04 -0.14
C ILE A 38 5.30 -13.75 0.27
N CYS A 39 4.50 -13.77 1.34
CA CYS A 39 3.79 -12.58 1.82
C CYS A 39 4.75 -11.43 2.16
N PHE A 40 5.90 -11.74 2.75
CA PHE A 40 6.93 -10.74 3.06
C PHE A 40 7.47 -10.07 1.78
N PHE A 41 7.79 -10.84 0.74
CA PHE A 41 8.24 -10.27 -0.53
C PHE A 41 7.15 -9.45 -1.21
N THR A 42 5.90 -9.94 -1.20
CA THR A 42 4.74 -9.23 -1.75
C THR A 42 4.43 -7.93 -0.98
N ALA A 43 4.84 -7.83 0.29
CA ALA A 43 4.66 -6.61 1.09
C ALA A 43 5.63 -5.46 0.74
N ILE A 44 6.78 -5.76 0.13
CA ILE A 44 7.82 -4.77 -0.18
C ILE A 44 7.31 -3.60 -1.05
N PRO A 45 6.60 -3.83 -2.19
CA PRO A 45 6.12 -2.72 -3.01
C PRO A 45 5.11 -1.83 -2.28
N TYR A 46 4.27 -2.39 -1.41
CA TYR A 46 3.35 -1.61 -0.58
C TYR A 46 4.09 -0.73 0.43
N PHE A 47 5.12 -1.28 1.06
CA PHE A 47 5.96 -0.53 1.99
C PHE A 47 6.69 0.61 1.28
N SER A 48 7.31 0.33 0.13
CA SER A 48 8.00 1.34 -0.67
C SER A 48 7.07 2.44 -1.15
N SER A 49 5.88 2.07 -1.65
CA SER A 49 4.88 3.05 -2.11
C SER A 49 4.33 3.89 -0.97
N GLY A 50 4.10 3.28 0.20
CA GLY A 50 3.60 3.99 1.37
C GLY A 50 4.63 4.94 1.98
N LEU A 51 5.92 4.58 1.97
CA LEU A 51 7.00 5.51 2.35
C LEU A 51 7.03 6.72 1.42
N PHE A 52 7.01 6.48 0.11
CA PHE A 52 6.98 7.57 -0.87
C PHE A 52 5.77 8.49 -0.68
N GLN A 53 4.57 7.93 -0.50
CA GLN A 53 3.36 8.72 -0.24
C GLN A 53 3.45 9.51 1.07
N TYR A 54 4.06 8.94 2.10
CA TYR A 54 4.28 9.63 3.37
C TYR A 54 5.21 10.83 3.20
N ASP A 55 6.33 10.66 2.49
CA ASP A 55 7.28 11.74 2.23
C ASP A 55 6.64 12.88 1.41
N VAL A 56 5.84 12.53 0.40
CA VAL A 56 5.06 13.51 -0.38
C VAL A 56 4.04 14.24 0.51
N LEU A 57 3.32 13.51 1.37
CA LEU A 57 2.39 14.12 2.32
C LEU A 57 3.10 15.08 3.28
N ALA A 58 4.23 14.68 3.86
CA ALA A 58 5.02 15.50 4.77
C ALA A 58 5.54 16.77 4.07
N SER A 59 6.02 16.63 2.83
CA SER A 59 6.47 17.76 2.01
C SER A 59 5.32 18.72 1.69
N ASN A 60 4.16 18.20 1.32
CA ASN A 60 2.96 18.99 1.02
C ASN A 60 2.44 19.73 2.25
N MET A 61 2.47 19.09 3.43
CA MET A 61 2.11 19.72 4.70
C MET A 61 3.08 20.87 5.06
N ALA A 62 4.40 20.66 4.90
CA ALA A 62 5.39 21.71 5.13
C ALA A 62 5.26 22.87 4.13
N SER A 63 4.97 22.57 2.85
CA SER A 63 4.70 23.59 1.84
C SER A 63 3.43 24.38 2.16
N THR A 64 2.39 23.71 2.65
CA THR A 64 1.14 24.35 3.09
C THR A 64 1.37 25.28 4.28
N GLU A 65 2.17 24.84 5.25
CA GLU A 65 2.54 25.62 6.44
C GLU A 65 3.26 26.92 6.08
N ALA A 66 4.15 26.90 5.09
CA ALA A 66 4.86 28.09 4.61
C ALA A 66 3.93 29.17 4.02
N HIS A 67 2.71 28.79 3.60
CA HIS A 67 1.68 29.73 3.11
C HIS A 67 0.71 30.19 4.19
N LEU A 68 0.81 29.66 5.41
CA LEU A 68 -0.01 30.08 6.54
C LEU A 68 0.51 31.42 7.07
N PRO A 69 -0.26 32.52 7.01
CA PRO A 69 0.08 33.77 7.69
C PRO A 69 -0.05 33.60 9.20
N SER A 70 0.62 34.46 9.97
CA SER A 70 0.40 34.50 11.42
C SER A 70 -1.03 34.96 11.71
N PHE A 71 -1.64 34.37 12.73
CA PHE A 71 -2.98 34.73 13.16
C PHE A 71 -3.20 34.46 14.64
N THR A 72 -4.15 35.19 15.20
CA THR A 72 -4.70 34.94 16.53
C THR A 72 -6.22 34.91 16.42
N ILE A 73 -6.86 33.99 17.14
CA ILE A 73 -8.32 33.98 17.28
C ILE A 73 -8.64 34.74 18.56
N GLU A 74 -9.22 35.93 18.40
CA GLU A 74 -9.64 36.80 19.50
C GLU A 74 -11.05 37.32 19.24
N ASN A 75 -11.85 37.47 20.30
CA ASN A 75 -13.23 37.97 20.21
C ASN A 75 -14.09 37.21 19.18
N ASP A 76 -13.95 35.88 19.18
CA ASP A 76 -14.67 34.96 18.28
C ASP A 76 -14.37 35.18 16.78
N GLN A 77 -13.27 35.86 16.44
CA GLN A 77 -12.86 36.12 15.06
C GLN A 77 -11.38 35.81 14.85
N ILE A 78 -11.04 35.40 13.64
CA ILE A 78 -9.65 35.26 13.23
C ILE A 78 -9.08 36.61 12.80
N VAL A 79 -7.94 36.97 13.38
CA VAL A 79 -7.21 38.19 13.03
C VAL A 79 -5.86 37.77 12.47
N PHE A 80 -5.57 38.17 11.24
CA PHE A 80 -4.33 37.85 10.53
C PHE A 80 -3.31 38.99 10.64
N GLU A 81 -2.04 38.62 10.80
CA GLU A 81 -0.89 39.52 10.82
C GLU A 81 0.13 39.09 9.74
N PRO A 82 0.31 39.87 8.66
CA PRO A 82 -0.37 41.11 8.30
C PRO A 82 -1.84 40.89 7.85
N THR A 83 -2.64 41.96 7.87
CA THR A 83 -4.02 41.92 7.40
C THR A 83 -4.11 41.50 5.92
N LEU A 84 -5.00 40.55 5.64
CA LEU A 84 -5.15 39.97 4.30
C LEU A 84 -6.00 40.85 3.38
N GLU A 85 -5.41 41.34 2.28
CA GLU A 85 -6.14 42.09 1.25
C GLU A 85 -6.91 41.16 0.28
N LYS A 86 -6.34 39.98 0.01
CA LYS A 86 -6.84 38.97 -0.93
C LYS A 86 -6.90 37.59 -0.26
N ALA A 87 -7.75 36.72 -0.79
CA ALA A 87 -7.78 35.32 -0.38
C ALA A 87 -6.46 34.62 -0.73
N ILE A 88 -5.98 33.75 0.15
CA ILE A 88 -4.82 32.89 -0.10
C ILE A 88 -5.33 31.52 -0.48
N VAL A 89 -4.85 30.98 -1.59
CA VAL A 89 -5.13 29.60 -2.00
C VAL A 89 -3.80 28.93 -2.30
N SER A 90 -3.50 27.88 -1.54
CA SER A 90 -2.35 27.01 -1.76
C SER A 90 -2.85 25.60 -1.98
N GLN A 91 -2.42 24.97 -3.07
CA GLN A 91 -2.88 23.65 -3.47
C GLN A 91 -1.69 22.75 -3.73
N THR A 92 -1.72 21.58 -3.11
CA THR A 92 -0.76 20.50 -3.28
C THR A 92 -1.50 19.21 -3.63
N ASP A 93 -0.78 18.13 -3.91
CA ASP A 93 -1.41 16.83 -4.25
C ASP A 93 -2.24 16.25 -3.09
N PHE A 94 -1.91 16.60 -1.85
CA PHE A 94 -2.56 16.04 -0.66
C PHE A 94 -3.37 17.04 0.16
N VAL A 95 -3.03 18.33 0.08
CA VAL A 95 -3.58 19.38 0.93
C VAL A 95 -3.93 20.61 0.11
N THR A 96 -5.16 21.10 0.26
CA THR A 96 -5.60 22.42 -0.19
C THR A 96 -5.80 23.32 1.02
N LEU A 97 -5.13 24.48 1.05
CA LEU A 97 -5.36 25.55 2.01
C LEU A 97 -6.08 26.71 1.32
N ILE A 98 -7.19 27.14 1.89
CA ILE A 98 -7.93 28.33 1.45
C ILE A 98 -8.12 29.24 2.66
N ILE A 99 -7.67 30.48 2.55
CA ILE A 99 -7.87 31.52 3.56
C ILE A 99 -8.70 32.63 2.93
N ASP A 100 -9.98 32.68 3.29
CA ASP A 100 -10.93 33.64 2.75
C ASP A 100 -11.96 34.07 3.80
N PRO A 101 -11.54 34.79 4.85
CA PRO A 101 -12.44 35.29 5.89
C PRO A 101 -13.43 36.35 5.35
N ASN A 102 -13.05 37.03 4.26
CA ASN A 102 -13.82 38.12 3.65
C ASN A 102 -14.74 37.65 2.51
N GLN A 103 -14.82 36.35 2.24
CA GLN A 103 -15.66 35.75 1.18
C GLN A 103 -15.43 36.39 -0.21
N LYS A 104 -14.16 36.63 -0.56
CA LYS A 104 -13.77 37.22 -1.85
C LYS A 104 -13.41 36.16 -2.89
N TYR A 105 -13.26 34.89 -2.50
CA TYR A 105 -12.93 33.80 -3.40
C TYR A 105 -14.18 33.17 -3.99
N ASP A 106 -14.16 32.87 -5.29
CA ASP A 106 -15.31 32.29 -6.00
C ASP A 106 -15.67 30.90 -5.44
N ASP A 107 -16.94 30.70 -5.10
CA ASP A 107 -17.42 29.47 -4.47
C ASP A 107 -17.24 28.23 -5.36
N ASN A 108 -17.38 28.35 -6.69
CA ASN A 108 -17.20 27.21 -7.59
C ASN A 108 -15.72 26.81 -7.66
N LEU A 109 -14.82 27.80 -7.68
CA LEU A 109 -13.37 27.56 -7.60
C LEU A 109 -12.98 26.95 -6.25
N LYS A 110 -13.62 27.40 -5.16
CA LYS A 110 -13.42 26.88 -3.81
C LYS A 110 -13.76 25.41 -3.71
N THR A 111 -14.94 25.00 -4.19
CA THR A 111 -15.37 23.60 -4.18
C THR A 111 -14.43 22.75 -5.02
N ARG A 112 -14.07 23.18 -6.23
CA ARG A 112 -13.13 22.44 -7.09
C ARG A 112 -11.76 22.26 -6.44
N ALA A 113 -11.25 23.29 -5.77
CA ALA A 113 -9.96 23.23 -5.08
C ALA A 113 -9.99 22.27 -3.89
N ILE A 114 -11.10 22.23 -3.14
CA ILE A 114 -11.30 21.27 -2.05
C ILE A 114 -11.38 19.84 -2.59
N GLU A 115 -12.12 19.61 -3.68
CA GLU A 115 -12.29 18.28 -4.27
C GLU A 115 -11.01 17.73 -4.92
N ALA A 116 -10.09 18.62 -5.28
CA ALA A 116 -8.84 18.24 -5.95
C ALA A 116 -7.79 17.63 -5.00
N ALA A 117 -7.98 17.74 -3.67
CA ALA A 117 -7.06 17.17 -2.68
C ALA A 117 -7.81 16.36 -1.61
N PRO A 118 -7.23 15.28 -1.07
CA PRO A 118 -7.82 14.50 0.03
C PRO A 118 -8.11 15.31 1.30
N ILE A 119 -7.29 16.33 1.58
CA ILE A 119 -7.41 17.19 2.76
C ILE A 119 -7.61 18.64 2.29
N GLY A 120 -8.68 19.29 2.76
CA GLY A 120 -8.91 20.72 2.54
C GLY A 120 -8.95 21.46 3.87
N ILE A 121 -8.24 22.56 4.03
CA ILE A 121 -8.28 23.41 5.21
C ILE A 121 -8.77 24.78 4.77
N VAL A 122 -9.94 25.19 5.25
CA VAL A 122 -10.60 26.42 4.84
C VAL A 122 -10.79 27.32 6.06
N PHE A 123 -10.13 28.47 6.06
CA PHE A 123 -10.37 29.55 7.02
C PHE A 123 -11.46 30.46 6.45
N GLY A 124 -12.67 30.30 6.97
CA GLY A 124 -13.84 31.10 6.59
C GLY A 124 -14.06 32.27 7.52
N LYS A 125 -15.24 32.90 7.41
CA LYS A 125 -15.62 34.05 8.23
C LYS A 125 -15.81 33.70 9.71
N ASP A 126 -16.51 32.59 9.98
CA ASP A 126 -16.97 32.24 11.34
C ASP A 126 -16.31 30.94 11.89
N ALA A 127 -15.59 30.20 11.06
CA ALA A 127 -15.04 28.89 11.41
C ALA A 127 -13.85 28.49 10.54
N ILE A 128 -13.02 27.60 11.09
CA ILE A 128 -12.06 26.79 10.32
C ILE A 128 -12.76 25.50 9.94
N THR A 129 -12.83 25.17 8.65
CA THR A 129 -13.41 23.92 8.17
C THR A 129 -12.32 23.03 7.60
N VAL A 130 -12.18 21.84 8.16
CA VAL A 130 -11.30 20.80 7.64
C VAL A 130 -12.14 19.79 6.87
N TYR A 131 -11.83 19.62 5.59
CA TYR A 131 -12.40 18.62 4.71
C TYR A 131 -11.49 17.40 4.68
N THR A 132 -12.06 16.23 4.95
CA THR A 132 -11.39 14.94 4.76
C THR A 132 -12.21 14.13 3.76
N SER A 133 -11.67 13.90 2.57
CA SER A 133 -12.39 13.25 1.46
C SER A 133 -13.79 13.88 1.23
N ASN A 134 -13.81 15.21 1.10
CA ASN A 134 -15.01 16.05 0.93
C ASN A 134 -16.03 16.03 2.08
N ARG A 135 -15.68 15.50 3.26
CA ARG A 135 -16.51 15.60 4.46
C ARG A 135 -16.05 16.77 5.33
N PRO A 136 -16.87 17.82 5.49
CA PRO A 136 -16.51 18.98 6.31
C PRO A 136 -16.59 18.66 7.79
N ILE A 137 -15.60 19.12 8.53
CA ILE A 137 -15.57 19.21 9.99
C ILE A 137 -15.28 20.68 10.31
N ALA A 138 -16.28 21.39 10.82
CA ALA A 138 -16.18 22.81 11.12
C ALA A 138 -15.88 23.03 12.62
N PHE A 139 -14.92 23.90 12.89
CA PHE A 139 -14.54 24.35 14.22
C PHE A 139 -14.83 25.85 14.33
N ASN A 140 -15.80 26.21 15.17
CA ASN A 140 -16.23 27.60 15.33
C ASN A 140 -15.16 28.42 16.07
N TYR A 141 -14.92 29.67 15.67
CA TYR A 141 -13.94 30.54 16.34
C TYR A 141 -14.27 30.79 17.82
N LYS A 142 -15.56 30.72 18.20
CA LYS A 142 -16.00 30.78 19.61
C LYS A 142 -15.34 29.73 20.49
N ASP A 143 -15.19 28.52 19.95
CA ASP A 143 -14.63 27.38 20.67
C ASP A 143 -13.10 27.35 20.63
N LEU A 144 -12.49 28.23 19.81
CA LEU A 144 -11.05 28.30 19.56
C LEU A 144 -10.42 29.60 20.08
N ASN A 145 -11.16 30.39 20.87
CA ASN A 145 -10.70 31.68 21.35
C ASN A 145 -9.38 31.56 22.16
N GLY A 146 -8.40 32.41 21.86
CA GLY A 146 -7.04 32.34 22.41
C GLY A 146 -6.10 31.37 21.69
N THR A 147 -6.53 30.71 20.62
CA THR A 147 -5.66 29.87 19.77
C THR A 147 -4.88 30.73 18.79
N THR A 148 -3.59 30.43 18.64
CA THR A 148 -2.69 31.08 17.68
C THR A 148 -2.37 30.16 16.50
N ASP A 149 -1.75 30.74 15.47
CA ASP A 149 -1.21 30.01 14.32
C ASP A 149 -0.25 28.87 14.71
N GLN A 150 0.47 28.99 15.83
CA GLN A 150 1.39 27.96 16.31
C GLN A 150 0.73 26.59 16.47
N PHE A 151 -0.54 26.52 16.87
CA PHE A 151 -1.25 25.25 17.01
C PHE A 151 -1.39 24.55 15.65
N ILE A 152 -1.84 25.30 14.63
CA ILE A 152 -2.03 24.77 13.27
C ILE A 152 -0.68 24.47 12.61
N ARG A 153 0.32 25.35 12.76
CA ARG A 153 1.69 25.09 12.26
C ARG A 153 2.27 23.82 12.86
N SER A 154 2.11 23.64 14.18
CA SER A 154 2.58 22.43 14.87
C SER A 154 1.89 21.18 14.31
N PHE A 155 0.58 21.24 14.05
CA PHE A 155 -0.14 20.14 13.43
C PHE A 155 0.38 19.80 12.02
N LEU A 156 0.59 20.82 11.16
CA LEU A 156 1.12 20.61 9.80
C LEU A 156 2.54 20.05 9.83
N LEU A 157 3.39 20.53 10.73
CA LEU A 157 4.79 20.10 10.86
C LEU A 157 4.94 18.76 11.59
N GLN A 158 3.95 18.28 12.34
CA GLN A 158 4.03 16.97 12.99
C GLN A 158 4.24 15.83 11.98
N PHE A 159 3.70 15.95 10.76
CA PHE A 159 3.90 14.99 9.69
C PHE A 159 5.34 14.98 9.14
N SER A 160 6.12 16.05 9.30
CA SER A 160 7.54 16.01 8.94
C SER A 160 8.42 15.54 10.10
N GLN A 161 7.98 15.75 11.35
CA GLN A 161 8.78 15.48 12.54
C GLN A 161 8.61 14.07 13.12
N ILE A 162 7.46 13.42 12.90
CA ILE A 162 7.08 12.17 13.58
C ILE A 162 7.15 10.95 12.63
N GLY A 163 7.74 11.08 11.44
CA GLY A 163 7.76 10.01 10.41
C GLY A 163 8.26 8.65 10.85
N TRP A 164 9.22 8.60 11.77
CA TRP A 164 9.73 7.33 12.26
C TRP A 164 8.69 6.52 13.07
N LEU A 165 7.74 7.17 13.74
CA LEU A 165 6.65 6.50 14.47
C LEU A 165 5.61 5.87 13.53
N PHE A 166 5.53 6.32 12.27
CA PHE A 166 4.66 5.74 11.26
C PHE A 166 5.25 4.47 10.62
N ILE A 167 6.58 4.26 10.69
CA ILE A 167 7.25 3.11 10.07
C ILE A 167 6.69 1.77 10.57
N PRO A 168 6.51 1.50 11.88
CA PRO A 168 5.96 0.22 12.34
C PRO A 168 4.53 -0.03 11.86
N LEU A 169 3.69 1.01 11.81
CA LEU A 169 2.32 0.92 11.28
C LEU A 169 2.35 0.61 9.78
N LEU A 170 3.23 1.30 9.04
CA LEU A 170 3.39 1.08 7.61
C LEU A 170 3.87 -0.35 7.31
N ILE A 171 4.84 -0.88 8.07
CA ILE A 171 5.28 -2.28 7.96
C ILE A 171 4.10 -3.23 8.19
N LEU A 172 3.31 -2.99 9.25
CA LEU A 172 2.16 -3.83 9.58
C LEU A 172 1.11 -3.83 8.46
N PHE A 173 0.69 -2.66 7.99
CA PHE A 173 -0.32 -2.56 6.91
C PHE A 173 0.20 -3.08 5.57
N SER A 174 1.47 -2.86 5.25
CA SER A 174 2.10 -3.40 4.05
C SER A 174 2.15 -4.93 4.10
N PHE A 175 2.47 -5.49 5.26
CA PHE A 175 2.46 -6.94 5.46
C PHE A 175 1.05 -7.52 5.34
N LEU A 176 0.03 -6.85 5.90
CA LEU A 176 -1.37 -7.27 5.75
C LEU A 176 -1.83 -7.21 4.29
N ALA A 177 -1.49 -6.14 3.56
CA ALA A 177 -1.78 -6.03 2.13
C ALA A 177 -1.09 -7.16 1.33
N GLY A 178 0.20 -7.39 1.58
CA GLY A 178 0.96 -8.47 0.96
C GLY A 178 0.41 -9.86 1.29
N LEU A 179 -0.10 -10.07 2.51
CA LEU A 179 -0.77 -11.31 2.92
C LEU A 179 -2.04 -11.55 2.10
N ILE A 180 -2.88 -10.52 1.96
CA ILE A 180 -4.12 -10.59 1.18
C ILE A 180 -3.79 -10.88 -0.30
N GLU A 181 -2.92 -10.08 -0.91
CA GLU A 181 -2.54 -10.22 -2.31
C GLU A 181 -1.93 -11.60 -2.61
N ALA A 182 -0.95 -12.04 -1.81
CA ALA A 182 -0.32 -13.35 -1.98
C ALA A 182 -1.33 -14.49 -1.83
N SER A 183 -2.27 -14.38 -0.89
CA SER A 183 -3.33 -15.38 -0.71
C SER A 183 -4.23 -15.49 -1.93
N PHE A 184 -4.65 -14.35 -2.50
CA PHE A 184 -5.46 -14.34 -3.72
C PHE A 184 -4.73 -14.97 -4.90
N TYR A 185 -3.47 -14.60 -5.14
CA TYR A 185 -2.68 -15.19 -6.23
C TYR A 185 -2.44 -16.69 -6.05
N LEU A 186 -2.04 -17.12 -4.85
CA LEU A 186 -1.79 -18.54 -4.59
C LEU A 186 -3.08 -19.37 -4.70
N LEU A 187 -4.21 -18.84 -4.23
CA LEU A 187 -5.52 -19.47 -4.39
C LEU A 187 -5.89 -19.60 -5.86
N TYR A 188 -5.80 -18.51 -6.61
CA TYR A 188 -6.03 -18.48 -8.05
C TYR A 188 -5.17 -19.52 -8.78
N LEU A 189 -3.85 -19.49 -8.58
CA LEU A 189 -2.91 -20.43 -9.21
C LEU A 189 -3.19 -21.88 -8.81
N THR A 190 -3.55 -22.13 -7.56
CA THR A 190 -3.85 -23.48 -7.07
C THR A 190 -5.16 -24.01 -7.67
N ILE A 191 -6.18 -23.17 -7.86
CA ILE A 191 -7.41 -23.57 -8.56
C ILE A 191 -7.07 -24.00 -10.00
N PHE A 192 -6.28 -23.21 -10.73
CA PHE A 192 -5.81 -23.58 -12.06
C PHE A 192 -5.03 -24.88 -12.08
N ALA A 193 -4.15 -25.11 -11.10
CA ALA A 193 -3.41 -26.36 -10.98
C ALA A 193 -4.32 -27.57 -10.74
N ASN A 194 -5.35 -27.44 -9.91
CA ASN A 194 -6.33 -28.50 -9.67
C ASN A 194 -7.16 -28.83 -10.91
N LEU A 195 -7.59 -27.80 -11.66
CA LEU A 195 -8.26 -27.98 -12.95
C LEU A 195 -7.32 -28.71 -13.92
N TRP A 196 -6.06 -28.29 -14.00
CA TRP A 196 -5.04 -28.90 -14.85
C TRP A 196 -4.79 -30.38 -14.52
N THR A 197 -4.68 -30.75 -13.24
CA THR A 197 -4.57 -32.16 -12.84
C THR A 197 -5.80 -32.97 -13.16
N SER A 198 -6.98 -32.36 -13.09
CA SER A 198 -8.24 -33.01 -13.46
C SER A 198 -8.26 -33.37 -14.95
N PHE A 199 -7.78 -32.46 -15.82
CA PHE A 199 -7.57 -32.77 -17.24
C PHE A 199 -6.56 -33.89 -17.47
N MET A 200 -5.50 -33.96 -16.66
CA MET A 200 -4.52 -35.04 -16.70
C MET A 200 -5.00 -36.35 -16.04
N ARG A 201 -6.22 -36.38 -15.51
CA ARG A 201 -6.80 -37.51 -14.75
C ARG A 201 -5.97 -37.91 -13.51
N ILE A 202 -5.23 -36.96 -12.94
CA ILE A 202 -4.45 -37.16 -11.71
C ILE A 202 -5.26 -36.56 -10.55
N ARG A 203 -5.48 -37.35 -9.50
CA ARG A 203 -6.19 -36.89 -8.30
C ARG A 203 -5.18 -36.52 -7.20
N LEU A 204 -4.77 -35.25 -7.17
CA LEU A 204 -4.00 -34.70 -6.05
C LEU A 204 -4.91 -33.88 -5.13
N PRO A 205 -4.79 -34.01 -3.79
CA PRO A 205 -5.50 -33.16 -2.86
C PRO A 205 -5.09 -31.69 -3.03
N PHE A 206 -6.03 -30.77 -2.78
CA PHE A 206 -5.79 -29.32 -2.87
C PHE A 206 -4.57 -28.89 -2.06
N ALA A 207 -4.40 -29.42 -0.85
CA ALA A 207 -3.26 -29.10 0.02
C ALA A 207 -1.90 -29.51 -0.56
N VAL A 208 -1.85 -30.56 -1.39
CA VAL A 208 -0.62 -30.99 -2.07
C VAL A 208 -0.31 -30.04 -3.23
N ASN A 209 -1.34 -29.72 -4.02
CA ASN A 209 -1.23 -28.74 -5.10
C ASN A 209 -0.80 -27.37 -4.57
N TRP A 210 -1.35 -26.95 -3.44
CA TRP A 210 -0.98 -25.70 -2.76
C TRP A 210 0.52 -25.64 -2.43
N LYS A 211 1.10 -26.70 -1.87
CA LYS A 211 2.55 -26.77 -1.56
C LYS A 211 3.42 -26.64 -2.81
N MET A 212 3.05 -27.34 -3.87
CA MET A 212 3.76 -27.28 -5.15
C MET A 212 3.65 -25.88 -5.76
N ILE A 213 2.46 -25.28 -5.74
CA ILE A 213 2.22 -23.95 -6.28
C ILE A 213 2.98 -22.89 -5.51
N MET A 214 2.98 -22.90 -4.17
CA MET A 214 3.82 -22.00 -3.38
C MET A 214 5.31 -22.13 -3.75
N THR A 215 5.79 -23.35 -3.92
CA THR A 215 7.21 -23.61 -4.24
C THR A 215 7.56 -23.14 -5.65
N ALA A 216 6.64 -23.29 -6.61
CA ALA A 216 6.83 -22.80 -7.98
C ALA A 216 6.70 -21.27 -8.07
N ALA A 217 5.80 -20.68 -7.29
CA ALA A 217 5.46 -19.27 -7.37
C ALA A 217 6.43 -18.37 -6.60
N VAL A 218 7.11 -18.87 -5.56
CA VAL A 218 7.94 -18.03 -4.69
C VAL A 218 8.97 -17.20 -5.44
N VAL A 219 9.76 -17.79 -6.34
CA VAL A 219 10.79 -17.05 -7.09
C VAL A 219 10.17 -16.04 -8.06
N PRO A 220 9.26 -16.41 -8.98
CA PRO A 220 8.69 -15.44 -9.90
C PRO A 220 7.88 -14.35 -9.20
N MET A 221 7.12 -14.67 -8.15
CA MET A 221 6.38 -13.66 -7.36
C MET A 221 7.33 -12.71 -6.65
N SER A 222 8.41 -13.21 -6.02
CA SER A 222 9.40 -12.35 -5.36
C SER A 222 10.12 -11.43 -6.34
N LEU A 223 10.54 -11.94 -7.51
CA LEU A 223 11.17 -11.12 -8.55
C LEU A 223 10.26 -10.00 -9.02
N LEU A 224 9.00 -10.34 -9.28
CA LEU A 224 7.97 -9.39 -9.69
C LEU A 224 7.67 -8.35 -8.61
N ALA A 225 7.60 -8.74 -7.34
CA ALA A 225 7.41 -7.81 -6.23
C ALA A 225 8.59 -6.83 -6.08
N ILE A 226 9.82 -7.33 -6.27
CA ILE A 226 11.02 -6.48 -6.28
C ILE A 226 10.96 -5.49 -7.44
N MET A 227 10.63 -5.94 -8.66
CA MET A 227 10.48 -5.05 -9.82
C MET A 227 9.42 -3.96 -9.59
N ASN A 228 8.25 -4.34 -9.06
CA ASN A 228 7.18 -3.41 -8.71
C ASN A 228 7.64 -2.36 -7.69
N SER A 229 8.53 -2.73 -6.77
CA SER A 229 9.09 -1.80 -5.78
C SER A 229 9.96 -0.71 -6.41
N PHE A 230 10.53 -0.97 -7.60
CA PHE A 230 11.27 0.01 -8.39
C PHE A 230 10.41 0.72 -9.45
N GLY A 231 9.08 0.58 -9.39
CA GLY A 231 8.15 1.15 -10.37
C GLY A 231 8.16 0.43 -11.73
N ILE A 232 8.82 -0.74 -11.83
CA ILE A 232 8.84 -1.55 -13.05
C ILE A 232 7.70 -2.56 -12.94
N GLN A 233 6.57 -2.25 -13.56
CA GLN A 233 5.41 -3.15 -13.60
C GLN A 233 5.21 -3.72 -15.00
N PRO A 234 5.59 -4.99 -15.25
CA PRO A 234 5.35 -5.63 -16.54
C PRO A 234 3.85 -5.68 -16.86
N GLY A 235 3.48 -5.33 -18.09
CA GLY A 235 2.13 -5.57 -18.59
C GLY A 235 1.78 -7.06 -18.51
N ALA A 236 0.53 -7.38 -18.19
CA ALA A 236 0.03 -8.75 -18.07
C ALA A 236 0.79 -9.63 -17.03
N GLN A 237 1.33 -9.02 -15.97
CA GLN A 237 2.05 -9.69 -14.88
C GLN A 237 1.37 -10.96 -14.34
N THR A 238 0.04 -10.92 -14.15
CA THR A 238 -0.75 -12.08 -13.70
C THR A 238 -0.68 -13.26 -14.68
N LEU A 239 -0.72 -12.99 -16.00
CA LEU A 239 -0.63 -14.02 -17.03
C LEU A 239 0.80 -14.59 -17.11
N ILE A 240 1.81 -13.73 -17.02
CA ILE A 240 3.23 -14.15 -16.98
C ILE A 240 3.45 -15.11 -15.80
N LEU A 241 2.98 -14.72 -14.61
CA LEU A 241 3.07 -15.54 -13.41
C LEU A 241 2.36 -16.89 -13.59
N LEU A 242 1.12 -16.87 -14.11
CA LEU A 242 0.35 -18.08 -14.38
C LEU A 242 1.10 -19.04 -15.32
N ILE A 243 1.62 -18.53 -16.44
CA ILE A 243 2.33 -19.35 -17.44
C ILE A 243 3.57 -20.01 -16.82
N ILE A 244 4.39 -19.23 -16.11
CA ILE A 244 5.61 -19.73 -15.46
C ILE A 244 5.26 -20.80 -14.43
N VAL A 245 4.33 -20.51 -13.53
CA VAL A 245 3.97 -21.41 -12.43
C VAL A 245 3.34 -22.70 -12.96
N ILE A 246 2.42 -22.62 -13.92
CA ILE A 246 1.79 -23.81 -14.52
C ILE A 246 2.79 -24.63 -15.34
N TYR A 247 3.71 -23.98 -16.05
CA TYR A 247 4.80 -24.70 -16.73
C TYR A 247 5.65 -25.50 -15.73
N MET A 248 6.08 -24.86 -14.64
CA MET A 248 6.85 -25.53 -13.59
C MET A 248 6.07 -26.66 -12.94
N TYR A 249 4.80 -26.40 -12.62
CA TYR A 249 3.87 -27.37 -12.07
C TYR A 249 3.73 -28.61 -12.97
N ASN A 250 3.50 -28.42 -14.27
CA ASN A 250 3.37 -29.49 -15.25
C ASN A 250 4.65 -30.35 -15.34
N LYS A 251 5.84 -29.73 -15.34
CA LYS A 251 7.11 -30.46 -15.30
C LYS A 251 7.26 -31.30 -14.03
N GLY A 252 6.90 -30.73 -12.87
CA GLY A 252 6.90 -31.44 -11.59
C GLY A 252 5.98 -32.65 -11.59
N ILE A 253 4.74 -32.48 -12.05
CA ILE A 253 3.76 -33.56 -12.13
C ILE A 253 4.18 -34.67 -13.10
N LYS A 254 4.70 -34.32 -14.28
CA LYS A 254 5.21 -35.32 -15.24
C LYS A 254 6.38 -36.12 -14.66
N SER A 255 7.27 -35.47 -13.91
CA SER A 255 8.37 -36.17 -13.24
C SER A 255 7.87 -37.06 -12.10
N TYR A 256 6.88 -36.61 -11.34
CA TYR A 256 6.24 -37.41 -10.30
C TYR A 256 5.67 -38.71 -10.87
N LEU A 257 4.89 -38.61 -11.95
CA LEU A 257 4.30 -39.77 -12.62
C LEU A 257 5.37 -40.79 -13.05
N LYS A 258 6.48 -40.32 -13.62
CA LYS A 258 7.60 -41.20 -14.03
C LYS A 258 8.30 -41.91 -12.87
N ASN A 259 8.23 -41.36 -11.67
CA ASN A 259 8.91 -41.92 -10.49
C ASN A 259 8.00 -42.88 -9.69
N ILE A 260 6.70 -42.92 -9.99
CA ILE A 260 5.73 -43.84 -9.36
C ILE A 260 5.28 -44.98 -10.28
N THR A 261 5.55 -44.90 -11.58
CA THR A 261 5.39 -45.97 -12.57
C THR A 261 6.71 -46.68 -12.81
#